data_AF-A0A521GXM1-F1
#
_entry.id   AF-A0A521GXM1-F1
#
_cell.length_a   1.000
_cell.length_b   1.000
_cell.length_c   1.000
_cell.angle_alpha   90.00
_cell.angle_beta   90.00
_cell.angle_gamma   90.00
#
_symmetry.space_group_name_H-M   'P 1'
#
loop_
_entity.id
_entity.type
_entity.pdbx_description
1 polymer ?
#
loop_
_entity_poly.entity_id
_entity_poly.type
_entity_poly.pdbx_seq_one_letter_code
_entity_poly.pdbx_strand_id
1 'polypeptide(L)'
;MSLGPPAAAWPPRDCEEIQLWLNARLDAECTPAQEGWLAQHLQACVTCSVEWAELERTRLVFQTARLREPSDFEREALRRAIAPRVLQALGWAALCGGVLLLLGYGAWALAASHDVPLPMRLGLASLAAGALLLLGRYGWERRRVHRRDPYRDVLR
;
A
#
# COMPACT_ATOMS: atom_id res chain seq x y z
N MET A 1 26.22 -5.99 -4.68
CA MET A 1 26.42 -4.71 -5.39
C MET A 1 27.01 -3.75 -4.37
N SER A 2 28.34 -3.66 -4.29
CA SER A 2 29.01 -2.66 -3.46
C SER A 2 28.93 -1.33 -4.20
N LEU A 3 28.16 -0.38 -3.67
CA LEU A 3 28.26 1.01 -4.12
C LEU A 3 29.69 1.46 -3.77
N GLY A 4 30.41 1.95 -4.77
CA GLY A 4 31.75 2.50 -4.56
C GLY A 4 31.70 3.73 -3.65
N PRO A 5 32.85 4.14 -3.07
CA PRO A 5 32.90 5.26 -2.13
C PRO A 5 32.26 6.53 -2.70
N PRO A 6 31.75 7.43 -1.85
CA PRO A 6 31.10 8.66 -2.30
C PRO A 6 32.01 9.44 -3.26
N ALA A 7 31.43 9.98 -4.34
CA ALA A 7 32.14 10.71 -5.40
C ALA A 7 32.75 12.07 -4.95
N ALA A 8 32.82 12.32 -3.65
CA ALA A 8 33.45 13.51 -3.09
C ALA A 8 34.98 13.39 -3.12
N ALA A 9 35.66 14.53 -3.26
CA ALA A 9 37.11 14.59 -3.18
C ALA A 9 37.58 14.07 -1.81
N TRP A 10 38.45 13.06 -1.83
CA TRP A 10 39.11 12.52 -0.64
C TRP A 10 40.60 12.88 -0.67
N PRO A 11 41.19 13.37 0.44
CA PRO A 11 40.58 13.64 1.74
C PRO A 11 39.76 14.95 1.75
N PRO A 12 38.71 15.07 2.58
CA PRO A 12 37.98 16.31 2.78
C PRO A 12 38.92 17.38 3.34
N ARG A 13 38.74 18.62 2.87
CA ARG A 13 39.67 19.72 3.19
C ARG A 13 39.32 20.42 4.49
N ASP A 14 38.02 20.46 4.81
CA ASP A 14 37.46 21.18 5.93
C ASP A 14 36.47 20.31 6.72
N CYS A 15 36.12 20.77 7.93
CA CYS A 15 35.15 20.08 8.79
C CYS A 15 33.73 20.07 8.19
N GLU A 16 33.39 21.00 7.28
CA GLU A 16 32.08 21.00 6.61
C GLU A 16 31.91 19.81 5.63
N GLU A 17 32.99 19.39 4.98
CA GLU A 17 32.96 18.29 3.99
C GLU A 17 33.01 16.90 4.64
N ILE A 18 33.27 16.81 5.96
CA ILE A 18 33.45 15.53 6.64
C ILE A 18 32.14 14.77 6.88
N GLN A 19 31.00 15.45 6.88
CA GLN A 19 29.69 14.84 7.19
C GLN A 19 29.35 13.66 6.27
N LEU A 20 29.69 13.77 4.98
CA LEU A 20 29.49 12.68 4.02
C LEU A 20 30.31 11.45 4.39
N TRP A 21 31.54 11.64 4.87
CA TRP A 21 32.43 10.56 5.28
C TRP A 21 32.06 9.98 6.65
N LEU A 22 31.48 10.77 7.55
CA LEU A 22 30.90 10.26 8.79
C LEU A 22 29.74 9.31 8.49
N ASN A 23 28.86 9.66 7.54
CA ASN A 23 27.78 8.76 7.10
C ASN A 23 28.33 7.51 6.41
N ALA A 24 29.30 7.65 5.49
CA ALA A 24 29.94 6.49 4.86
C ALA A 24 30.61 5.55 5.87
N ARG A 25 31.19 6.09 6.95
CA ARG A 25 31.71 5.30 8.06
C ARG A 25 30.61 4.61 8.87
N LEU A 26 29.49 5.30 9.10
CA LEU A 26 28.32 4.74 9.77
C LEU A 26 27.79 3.50 9.03
N ASP A 27 27.78 3.56 7.70
CA ASP A 27 27.32 2.50 6.81
C ASP A 27 28.37 1.42 6.49
N ALA A 28 29.58 1.54 7.07
CA ALA A 28 30.73 0.64 6.83
C ALA A 28 31.19 0.59 5.35
N GLU A 29 31.12 1.72 4.66
CA GLU A 29 31.53 1.88 3.25
C GLU A 29 32.94 2.50 3.11
N CYS A 30 33.59 2.86 4.22
CA CYS A 30 34.96 3.39 4.21
C CYS A 30 36.01 2.30 3.95
N THR A 31 37.03 2.65 3.16
CA THR A 31 38.25 1.84 3.02
C THR A 31 39.15 1.96 4.26
N PRO A 32 40.09 1.02 4.51
CA PRO A 32 40.97 1.08 5.68
C PRO A 32 41.80 2.37 5.79
N ALA A 33 42.22 2.93 4.64
CA ALA A 33 42.93 4.20 4.60
C ALA A 33 42.03 5.38 5.02
N GLN A 34 40.75 5.34 4.62
CA GLN A 34 39.77 6.35 4.99
C GLN A 34 39.43 6.30 6.47
N GLU A 35 39.24 5.09 7.03
CA GLU A 35 38.99 4.90 8.45
C GLU A 35 40.15 5.41 9.31
N GLY A 36 41.39 5.11 8.92
CA GLY A 36 42.59 5.58 9.63
C GLY A 36 42.70 7.09 9.68
N TRP A 37 42.43 7.77 8.56
CA TRP A 37 42.41 9.24 8.52
C TRP A 37 41.24 9.81 9.34
N LEU A 38 40.02 9.26 9.21
CA LEU A 38 38.86 9.72 9.97
C LEU A 38 39.10 9.59 11.47
N ALA A 39 39.72 8.49 11.92
CA ALA A 39 40.07 8.28 13.31
C ALA A 39 41.05 9.35 13.83
N GLN A 40 42.08 9.70 13.04
CA GLN A 40 43.01 10.77 13.39
C GLN A 40 42.31 12.13 13.45
N HIS A 41 41.44 12.43 12.49
CA HIS A 41 40.69 13.69 12.49
C HIS A 41 39.75 13.79 13.69
N LEU A 42 39.01 12.73 14.02
CA LEU A 42 38.10 12.72 15.19
C LEU A 42 38.84 12.83 16.52
N GLN A 43 40.12 12.41 16.59
CA GLN A 43 40.96 12.67 17.77
C GLN A 43 41.42 14.13 17.86
N ALA A 44 41.60 14.80 16.73
CA ALA A 44 42.10 16.17 16.67
C ALA A 44 40.99 17.24 16.74
N CYS A 45 39.77 16.92 16.26
CA CYS A 45 38.67 17.87 16.15
C CYS A 45 37.52 17.54 17.12
N VAL A 46 37.27 18.46 18.06
CA VAL A 46 36.18 18.32 19.04
C VAL A 46 34.80 18.39 18.39
N THR A 47 34.61 19.28 17.42
CA THR A 47 33.30 19.44 16.75
C THR A 47 32.86 18.16 16.04
N CYS A 48 33.74 17.60 15.19
CA CYS A 48 33.44 16.39 14.43
C CYS A 48 33.27 15.16 15.34
N SER A 49 33.97 15.11 16.47
CA SER A 49 33.83 13.99 17.43
C SER A 49 32.50 14.02 18.19
N VAL A 50 31.96 15.21 18.49
CA VAL A 50 30.61 15.37 19.03
C VAL A 50 29.56 14.94 18.02
N GLU A 51 29.66 15.38 16.77
CA GLU A 51 28.74 14.98 15.68
C GLU A 51 28.75 13.46 15.47
N TRP A 52 29.93 12.85 15.44
CA TRP A 52 30.06 11.40 15.33
C TRP A 52 29.39 10.66 16.50
N ALA A 53 29.55 11.15 17.73
CA ALA A 53 28.92 10.55 18.90
C ALA A 53 27.38 10.62 18.84
N GLU A 54 26.82 11.67 18.25
CA GLU A 54 25.37 11.83 18.06
C GLU A 54 24.83 10.87 16.98
N LEU A 55 25.53 10.73 15.86
CA LEU A 55 25.20 9.76 14.81
C LEU A 55 25.24 8.32 15.35
N GLU A 56 26.27 7.98 16.12
CA GLU A 56 26.42 6.63 16.68
C GLU A 56 25.33 6.34 17.72
N ARG A 57 24.95 7.32 18.55
CA ARG A 57 23.78 7.16 19.46
C ARG A 57 22.51 6.87 18.69
N THR A 58 22.26 7.58 17.61
CA THR A 58 21.06 7.40 16.77
C THR A 58 21.06 6.01 16.13
N ARG A 59 22.20 5.58 15.58
CA ARG A 59 22.39 4.22 15.05
C ARG A 59 22.08 3.16 16.09
N LEU A 60 22.59 3.31 17.32
CA LEU A 60 22.36 2.36 18.41
C LEU A 60 20.88 2.29 18.79
N VAL A 61 20.16 3.42 18.80
CA VAL A 61 18.71 3.42 19.03
C VAL A 61 17.99 2.62 17.95
N PHE A 62 18.33 2.81 16.66
CA PHE A 62 17.71 2.04 15.58
C PHE A 62 18.10 0.55 15.59
N GLN A 63 19.34 0.21 15.97
CA GLN A 63 19.77 -1.18 16.10
C GLN A 63 19.10 -1.90 17.27
N THR A 64 18.85 -1.18 18.37
CA THR A 64 18.18 -1.74 19.56
C THR A 64 16.66 -1.67 19.50
N ALA A 65 16.12 -0.82 18.62
CA ALA A 65 14.70 -0.79 18.28
C ALA A 65 14.33 -2.10 17.58
N ARG A 66 13.92 -3.10 18.37
CA ARG A 66 13.24 -4.27 17.82
C ARG A 66 11.90 -3.82 17.24
N LEU A 67 11.87 -3.56 15.94
CA LEU A 67 10.60 -3.59 15.22
C LEU A 67 10.02 -4.98 15.44
N ARG A 68 8.90 -5.03 16.17
CA ARG A 68 8.15 -6.25 16.33
C ARG A 68 7.57 -6.58 14.97
N GLU A 69 8.28 -7.41 14.21
CA GLU A 69 7.75 -7.92 12.96
C GLU A 69 6.43 -8.62 13.27
N PRO A 70 5.32 -8.22 12.61
CA PRO A 70 4.07 -8.94 12.76
C PRO A 70 4.33 -10.37 12.33
N SER A 71 3.91 -11.31 13.17
CA SER A 71 4.11 -12.73 12.96
C SER A 71 3.50 -13.14 11.62
N ASP A 72 4.05 -14.16 10.96
CA ASP A 72 3.53 -14.63 9.67
C ASP A 72 2.03 -14.97 9.75
N PHE A 73 1.57 -15.39 10.94
CA PHE A 73 0.16 -15.61 11.25
C PHE A 73 -0.70 -14.35 11.11
N GLU A 74 -0.25 -13.20 11.61
CA GLU A 74 -0.99 -11.93 11.52
C GLU A 74 -1.07 -11.42 10.08
N ARG A 75 -0.01 -11.62 9.29
CA ARG A 75 0.01 -11.25 7.87
C ARG A 75 -0.95 -12.11 7.04
N GLU A 76 -0.97 -13.42 7.31
CA GLU A 76 -1.84 -14.36 6.63
C GLU A 76 -3.32 -14.16 7.04
N ALA A 77 -3.57 -13.87 8.32
CA ALA A 77 -4.90 -13.49 8.83
C ALA A 77 -5.42 -12.21 8.14
N LEU A 78 -4.55 -11.21 7.98
CA LEU A 78 -4.91 -9.97 7.29
C LEU A 78 -5.23 -10.22 5.81
N ARG A 79 -4.42 -11.01 5.10
CA ARG A 79 -4.69 -11.40 3.71
C ARG A 79 -6.04 -12.11 3.57
N ARG A 80 -6.32 -13.07 4.45
CA ARG A 80 -7.59 -13.82 4.46
C ARG A 80 -8.79 -12.94 4.80
N ALA A 81 -8.61 -11.91 5.63
CA ALA A 81 -9.67 -10.98 5.97
C ALA A 81 -9.98 -9.97 4.85
N ILE A 82 -8.97 -9.52 4.10
CA ILE A 82 -9.10 -8.45 3.11
C ILE A 82 -9.45 -8.99 1.71
N ALA A 83 -8.78 -10.05 1.25
CA ALA A 83 -8.93 -10.57 -0.11
C ALA A 83 -10.39 -10.89 -0.51
N PRO A 84 -11.17 -11.67 0.28
CA PRO A 84 -12.53 -12.00 -0.12
C PRO A 84 -13.49 -10.80 -0.07
N ARG A 85 -13.24 -9.83 0.82
CA ARG A 85 -14.08 -8.62 0.94
C ARG A 85 -13.91 -7.69 -0.27
N VAL A 86 -12.67 -7.48 -0.70
CA VAL A 86 -12.37 -6.63 -1.86
C VAL A 86 -12.90 -7.26 -3.14
N LEU A 87 -12.67 -8.56 -3.35
CA LEU A 87 -13.14 -9.27 -4.53
C LEU A 87 -14.66 -9.26 -4.63
N GLN A 88 -15.35 -9.46 -3.49
CA GLN A 88 -16.80 -9.43 -3.44
C GLN A 88 -17.35 -8.02 -3.71
N ALA A 89 -16.74 -6.98 -3.16
CA ALA A 89 -17.15 -5.59 -3.42
C ALA A 89 -16.97 -5.22 -4.90
N LEU A 90 -15.84 -5.57 -5.50
CA LEU A 90 -15.56 -5.35 -6.92
C LEU A 90 -16.53 -6.13 -7.82
N GLY A 91 -16.81 -7.39 -7.50
CA GLY A 91 -17.77 -8.20 -8.26
C GLY A 91 -19.17 -7.59 -8.27
N TRP A 92 -19.64 -7.09 -7.12
CA TRP A 92 -20.92 -6.39 -7.04
C TRP A 92 -20.92 -5.04 -7.77
N ALA A 93 -19.85 -4.26 -7.66
CA ALA A 93 -19.73 -2.99 -8.38
C ALA A 93 -19.75 -3.20 -9.89
N ALA A 94 -18.99 -4.18 -10.40
CA ALA A 94 -18.96 -4.54 -11.81
C ALA A 94 -20.33 -5.04 -12.30
N LEU A 95 -21.01 -5.89 -11.52
CA LEU A 95 -22.33 -6.40 -11.88
C LEU A 95 -23.39 -5.28 -11.91
N CYS A 96 -23.46 -4.45 -10.86
CA CYS A 96 -24.39 -3.33 -10.82
C CYS A 96 -24.10 -2.33 -11.94
N GLY A 97 -22.83 -2.01 -12.18
CA GLY A 97 -22.41 -1.13 -13.27
C GLY A 97 -22.80 -1.67 -14.64
N GLY A 98 -22.56 -2.96 -14.90
CA GLY A 98 -22.91 -3.62 -16.15
C GLY A 98 -24.43 -3.63 -16.39
N VAL A 99 -25.22 -3.95 -15.38
CA VAL A 99 -26.69 -3.91 -15.46
C VAL A 99 -27.18 -2.50 -15.73
N LEU A 100 -26.65 -1.50 -15.00
CA LEU A 100 -27.04 -0.10 -15.20
C LEU A 100 -26.72 0.38 -16.62
N LEU A 101 -25.56 0.00 -17.15
CA LEU A 101 -25.11 0.35 -18.50
C LEU A 101 -25.99 -0.31 -19.57
N LEU A 102 -26.28 -1.61 -19.42
CA LEU A 102 -27.17 -2.35 -20.32
C LEU A 102 -28.59 -1.77 -20.34
N LEU A 103 -29.13 -1.45 -19.16
CA LEU A 103 -30.46 -0.86 -19.04
C LEU A 103 -30.51 0.56 -19.61
N GLY A 104 -29.49 1.37 -19.33
CA GLY A 104 -29.37 2.73 -19.85
C GLY A 104 -29.26 2.73 -21.38
N TYR A 105 -28.38 1.89 -21.93
CA TYR A 105 -28.24 1.74 -23.38
C TYR A 105 -29.51 1.19 -24.03
N GLY A 106 -30.11 0.15 -23.45
CA GLY A 106 -31.36 -0.44 -23.95
C GLY A 106 -32.52 0.56 -23.95
N ALA A 107 -32.66 1.35 -22.88
CA ALA A 107 -33.66 2.40 -22.79
C ALA A 107 -33.42 3.51 -23.84
N TRP A 108 -32.18 3.93 -24.02
CA TRP A 108 -31.81 4.91 -25.04
C TRP A 108 -32.08 4.37 -26.45
N ALA A 109 -31.68 3.14 -26.76
CA ALA A 109 -31.89 2.51 -28.06
C ALA A 109 -33.40 2.35 -28.37
N LEU A 110 -34.21 2.00 -27.37
CA LEU A 110 -35.67 1.95 -27.50
C LEU A 110 -36.30 3.33 -27.70
N ALA A 111 -35.76 4.38 -27.07
CA ALA A 111 -36.25 5.75 -27.24
C ALA A 111 -35.89 6.32 -28.62
N ALA A 112 -34.73 5.96 -29.16
CA ALA A 112 -34.28 6.41 -30.48
C ALA A 112 -35.04 5.74 -31.64
N SER A 113 -35.55 4.52 -31.43
CA SER A 113 -36.24 3.74 -32.46
C SER A 113 -37.77 3.94 -32.40
N HIS A 114 -38.35 4.44 -33.50
CA HIS A 114 -39.81 4.65 -33.62
C HIS A 114 -40.57 3.39 -34.07
N ASP A 115 -39.88 2.39 -34.63
CA ASP A 115 -40.50 1.19 -35.22
C ASP A 115 -40.68 -0.01 -34.28
N VAL A 116 -40.39 0.15 -32.98
CA VAL A 116 -40.46 -1.00 -32.05
C VAL A 116 -41.89 -1.24 -31.59
N PRO A 117 -42.48 -2.44 -31.85
CA PRO A 117 -43.84 -2.74 -31.41
C PRO A 117 -43.96 -2.76 -29.88
N LEU A 118 -45.05 -2.20 -29.36
CA LEU A 118 -45.38 -2.12 -27.93
C LEU A 118 -45.18 -3.42 -27.11
N PRO A 119 -45.58 -4.63 -27.59
CA PRO A 119 -45.37 -5.86 -26.82
C PRO A 119 -43.88 -6.17 -26.58
N MET A 120 -43.01 -5.84 -27.53
CA MET A 120 -41.56 -6.04 -27.38
C MET A 120 -40.97 -5.09 -26.32
N ARG A 121 -41.43 -3.84 -26.27
CA ARG A 121 -41.06 -2.87 -25.22
C ARG A 121 -41.49 -3.34 -23.84
N LEU A 122 -42.71 -3.83 -23.69
CA LEU A 122 -43.22 -4.38 -22.42
C LEU A 122 -42.47 -5.64 -22.00
N GLY A 123 -42.18 -6.53 -22.95
CA GLY A 123 -41.37 -7.73 -22.71
C GLY A 123 -40.00 -7.38 -22.14
N LEU A 124 -39.27 -6.48 -22.80
CA LEU A 124 -37.94 -6.05 -22.36
C LEU A 124 -38.00 -5.34 -21.00
N ALA A 125 -38.99 -4.48 -20.78
CA ALA A 125 -39.20 -3.79 -19.51
C ALA A 125 -39.47 -4.76 -18.35
N SER A 126 -40.31 -5.79 -18.57
CA SER A 126 -40.59 -6.81 -17.57
C SER A 126 -39.37 -7.65 -17.22
N LEU A 127 -38.55 -8.00 -18.21
CA LEU A 127 -37.31 -8.75 -18.02
C LEU A 127 -36.27 -7.93 -17.25
N ALA A 128 -36.12 -6.66 -17.60
CA ALA A 128 -35.29 -5.69 -16.88
C ALA A 128 -35.74 -5.52 -15.42
N ALA A 129 -37.04 -5.34 -15.19
CA ALA A 129 -37.62 -5.21 -13.85
C ALA A 129 -37.39 -6.49 -13.02
N GLY A 130 -37.59 -7.67 -13.61
CA GLY A 130 -37.32 -8.96 -12.96
C GLY A 130 -35.86 -9.12 -12.56
N ALA A 131 -34.92 -8.78 -13.44
CA ALA A 131 -33.50 -8.82 -13.15
C ALA A 131 -33.12 -7.87 -12.00
N LEU A 132 -33.62 -6.63 -12.02
CA LEU A 132 -33.40 -5.66 -10.95
C LEU A 132 -33.98 -6.11 -9.61
N LEU A 133 -35.17 -6.71 -9.61
CA LEU A 133 -35.81 -7.21 -8.39
C LEU A 133 -35.04 -8.38 -7.78
N LEU A 134 -34.58 -9.34 -8.59
CA LEU A 134 -33.75 -10.45 -8.14
C LEU A 134 -32.41 -9.98 -7.58
N LEU A 135 -31.74 -9.05 -8.27
CA LEU A 135 -30.48 -8.47 -7.81
C LEU A 135 -30.64 -7.66 -6.53
N GLY A 136 -31.71 -6.86 -6.44
CA GLY A 136 -32.06 -6.11 -5.25
C GLY A 136 -32.33 -7.02 -4.06
N ARG A 137 -33.09 -8.11 -4.25
CA ARG A 137 -33.36 -9.11 -3.20
C ARG A 137 -32.08 -9.78 -2.75
N TYR A 138 -31.27 -10.30 -3.67
CA TYR A 138 -30.01 -10.98 -3.34
C TYR A 138 -29.04 -10.02 -2.63
N GLY A 139 -28.93 -8.77 -3.10
CA GLY A 139 -28.13 -7.73 -2.46
C GLY A 139 -28.61 -7.37 -1.06
N TRP A 140 -29.93 -7.27 -0.85
CA TRP A 140 -30.51 -7.00 0.46
C TRP A 140 -30.27 -8.16 1.43
N GLU A 141 -30.49 -9.40 0.99
CA GLU A 141 -30.30 -10.60 1.80
C GLU A 141 -28.83 -10.74 2.21
N ARG A 142 -27.90 -10.54 1.27
CA ARG A 142 -26.46 -10.51 1.53
C ARG A 142 -26.08 -9.40 2.52
N ARG A 143 -26.62 -8.19 2.35
CA ARG A 143 -26.36 -7.05 3.27
C ARG A 143 -26.92 -7.29 4.66
N ARG A 144 -28.09 -7.94 4.76
CA ARG A 144 -28.74 -8.28 6.04
C ARG A 144 -27.94 -9.34 6.80
N VAL A 145 -27.52 -10.40 6.11
CA VAL A 145 -26.65 -11.45 6.68
C VAL A 145 -25.35 -10.85 7.16
N HIS A 146 -24.67 -10.04 6.33
CA HIS A 146 -23.42 -9.39 6.73
C HIS A 146 -23.59 -8.46 7.95
N ARG A 147 -24.73 -7.78 8.08
CA ARG A 147 -25.02 -6.91 9.25
C ARG A 147 -25.33 -7.68 10.53
N ARG A 148 -25.78 -8.93 10.43
CA ARG A 148 -26.25 -9.73 11.57
C ARG A 148 -25.36 -10.94 11.87
N ASP A 149 -24.19 -11.02 11.24
CA ASP A 149 -23.27 -12.13 11.46
C ASP A 149 -22.69 -12.07 12.90
N PRO A 150 -23.11 -12.97 13.81
CA PRO A 150 -22.68 -12.97 15.20
C PRO A 150 -21.23 -13.47 15.37
N TYR A 151 -20.66 -14.11 14.34
CA TYR A 151 -19.31 -14.65 14.36
C TYR A 151 -18.25 -13.62 13.97
N ARG A 152 -18.64 -12.36 13.76
CA ARG A 152 -17.72 -11.26 13.41
C ARG A 152 -16.65 -11.00 14.48
N ASP A 153 -16.95 -11.31 15.75
CA ASP A 153 -16.08 -10.98 16.90
C ASP A 153 -15.46 -12.20 17.58
N VAL A 154 -15.64 -13.40 17.02
CA VAL A 154 -15.04 -14.63 17.58
C VAL A 154 -13.64 -14.83 16.96
N LEU A 155 -12.62 -14.28 17.64
CA LEU A 155 -11.22 -14.59 17.39
C LEU A 155 -10.94 -16.06 17.78
N ARG A 156 -10.38 -16.85 16.87
CA ARG A 156 -9.82 -18.20 17.14
C ARG A 156 -8.30 -18.14 17.11
#